data_AF-A0AA51L3P8-F1
#
_entry.id   AF-A0AA51L3P8-F1
#
_cell.length_a   1.000
_cell.length_b   1.000
_cell.length_c   1.000
_cell.angle_alpha   90.00
_cell.angle_beta   90.00
_cell.angle_gamma   90.00
#
_symmetry.space_group_name_H-M   'P 1'
#
loop_
_entity.id
_entity.type
_entity.pdbx_description
1 polymer ?
#
loop_
_entity_poly.entity_id
_entity_poly.type
_entity_poly.pdbx_seq_one_letter_code
_entity_poly.pdbx_strand_id
1 'polypeptide(L)'
;MISNLNEIKPLSLAPGEHTLTVLAEDNAGNKASKQFQIFIVMDIDHLDELIGIGEANHAFTKQGIVKSIEAQVQAIQKDKTPDKLNALKNHIQAQKGKSITEDFADLLLEDLEYILVNQLD
;
A
#
# COMPACT_ATOMS: atom_id res chain seq x y z
N MET A 1 4.04 -16.20 5.22
CA MET A 1 3.79 -16.36 6.67
C MET A 1 4.83 -15.51 7.37
N ILE A 2 4.40 -14.46 8.08
CA ILE A 2 5.30 -13.59 8.85
C ILE A 2 5.47 -14.25 10.22
N SER A 3 6.71 -14.60 10.59
CA SER A 3 6.98 -15.37 11.82
C SER A 3 7.43 -14.49 12.99
N ASN A 4 7.78 -13.23 12.72
CA ASN A 4 8.16 -12.24 13.72
C ASN A 4 7.80 -10.82 13.29
N LEU A 5 7.71 -9.89 14.24
CA LEU A 5 7.37 -8.48 13.96
C LEU A 5 8.44 -7.76 13.12
N ASN A 6 9.69 -8.22 13.16
CA ASN A 6 10.80 -7.61 12.41
C ASN A 6 10.77 -7.97 10.92
N GLU A 7 9.98 -8.98 10.52
CA GLU A 7 9.74 -9.38 9.14
C GLU A 7 8.64 -8.56 8.48
N ILE A 8 7.87 -7.78 9.24
CA ILE A 8 6.88 -6.85 8.69
C ILE A 8 7.64 -5.71 8.02
N LYS A 9 7.71 -5.78 6.69
CA LYS A 9 8.28 -4.71 5.87
C LYS A 9 7.18 -3.71 5.47
N PRO A 10 7.53 -2.44 5.20
CA PRO A 10 6.63 -1.55 4.49
C PRO A 10 6.07 -2.26 3.25
N LEU A 11 4.78 -2.08 2.96
CA LEU A 11 4.10 -2.67 1.80
C LEU A 11 3.95 -4.21 1.82
N SER A 12 4.27 -4.89 2.94
CA SER A 12 4.15 -6.36 3.03
C SER A 12 2.74 -6.85 3.36
N LEU A 13 1.83 -5.95 3.74
CA LEU A 13 0.45 -6.25 4.07
C LEU A 13 -0.46 -5.27 3.32
N ALA A 14 -1.52 -5.80 2.70
CA ALA A 14 -2.55 -4.99 2.05
C ALA A 14 -3.39 -4.23 3.10
N PRO A 15 -4.03 -3.11 2.73
CA PRO A 15 -4.98 -2.41 3.61
C PRO A 15 -6.11 -3.32 4.09
N GLY A 16 -6.62 -3.05 5.29
CA GLY A 16 -7.71 -3.78 5.92
C GLY A 16 -7.34 -4.51 7.20
N GLU A 17 -8.24 -5.39 7.66
CA GLU A 17 -8.10 -6.14 8.90
C GLU A 17 -7.28 -7.42 8.70
N HIS A 18 -6.26 -7.60 9.53
CA HIS A 18 -5.47 -8.82 9.60
C HIS A 18 -5.45 -9.38 11.02
N THR A 19 -5.25 -10.69 11.14
CA THR A 19 -5.12 -11.38 12.43
C THR A 19 -3.67 -11.76 12.68
N LEU A 20 -3.07 -11.16 13.71
CA LEU A 20 -1.79 -11.59 14.26
C LEU A 20 -2.01 -12.72 15.25
N THR A 21 -1.54 -13.92 14.93
CA THR A 21 -1.54 -15.07 15.85
C THR A 21 -0.16 -15.24 16.47
N VAL A 22 -0.08 -15.09 17.79
CA VAL A 22 1.14 -15.35 18.58
C VAL A 22 1.03 -16.75 19.17
N LEU A 23 1.99 -17.62 18.84
CA LEU A 23 2.11 -18.96 19.42
C LEU A 23 3.34 -19.03 20.33
N ALA A 24 3.19 -19.63 21.49
CA ALA A 24 4.28 -19.93 22.42
C ALA A 24 4.30 -21.42 22.73
N GLU A 25 5.49 -22.01 22.77
CA GLU A 25 5.74 -23.39 23.18
C GLU A 25 6.77 -23.37 24.32
N ASP A 26 6.46 -24.01 25.45
CA ASP A 26 7.43 -24.17 26.54
C ASP A 26 8.37 -25.36 26.29
N ASN A 27 9.40 -25.51 27.13
CA ASN A 27 10.38 -26.59 26.97
C ASN A 27 9.80 -28.00 27.22
N ALA A 28 8.60 -28.10 27.82
CA ALA A 28 7.88 -29.35 28.00
C ALA A 28 6.96 -29.68 26.80
N GLY A 29 6.88 -28.80 25.81
CA GLY A 29 6.04 -28.94 24.61
C GLY A 29 4.61 -28.42 24.77
N ASN A 30 4.28 -27.73 25.88
CA ASN A 30 2.96 -27.13 26.05
C ASN A 30 2.84 -25.90 25.15
N LYS A 31 1.75 -25.82 24.38
CA LYS A 31 1.48 -24.72 23.44
C LYS A 31 0.35 -23.83 23.92
N ALA A 32 0.52 -22.52 23.72
CA ALA A 32 -0.53 -21.52 23.90
C ALA A 32 -0.58 -20.60 22.68
N SER A 33 -1.77 -20.10 22.34
CA SER A 33 -1.93 -19.11 21.29
C SER A 33 -2.78 -17.92 21.74
N LYS A 34 -2.50 -16.75 21.18
CA LYS A 34 -3.30 -15.54 21.35
C LYS A 34 -3.41 -14.80 20.03
N GLN A 35 -4.60 -14.29 19.74
CA GLN A 35 -4.88 -13.55 18.51
C GLN A 35 -5.06 -12.06 18.82
N PHE A 36 -4.60 -11.23 17.90
CA PHE A 36 -4.77 -9.78 17.92
C PHE A 36 -5.23 -9.33 16.54
N GLN A 37 -6.22 -8.44 16.48
CA GLN A 37 -6.60 -7.79 15.23
C GLN A 37 -5.68 -6.58 15.02
N ILE A 38 -5.14 -6.47 13.80
CA ILE A 38 -4.39 -5.30 13.35
C ILE A 38 -5.09 -4.72 12.12
N PHE A 39 -5.10 -3.40 12.02
CA PHE A 39 -5.68 -2.68 10.88
C PHE A 39 -4.56 -1.98 10.13
N ILE A 40 -4.42 -2.33 8.85
CA ILE A 40 -3.55 -1.62 7.94
C ILE A 40 -4.39 -0.54 7.27
N VAL A 41 -4.01 0.72 7.49
CA VAL A 41 -4.75 1.88 6.96
C VAL A 41 -3.99 2.42 5.77
N MET A 42 -4.70 2.56 4.65
CA MET A 42 -4.26 3.32 3.49
C MET A 42 -5.37 4.32 3.17
N ASP A 43 -5.00 5.59 3.04
CA ASP A 43 -5.92 6.68 2.77
C ASP A 43 -5.29 7.69 1.81
N ILE A 44 -6.10 8.66 1.37
CA ILE A 44 -5.66 9.71 0.45
C ILE A 44 -4.48 10.51 1.01
N ASP A 45 -4.44 10.73 2.33
CA ASP A 45 -3.45 11.60 2.96
C ASP A 45 -2.07 10.92 3.07
N HIS A 46 -1.99 9.60 2.93
CA HIS A 46 -0.73 8.83 2.93
C HIS A 46 -0.25 8.41 1.52
N LEU A 47 -0.96 8.78 0.45
CA LEU A 47 -0.57 8.41 -0.91
C LEU A 47 0.82 8.95 -1.30
N ASP A 48 1.21 10.14 -0.84
CA ASP A 48 2.52 10.74 -1.13
C ASP A 48 3.66 9.98 -0.44
N GLU A 49 3.46 9.51 0.79
CA GLU A 49 4.39 8.62 1.47
C GLU A 49 4.60 7.33 0.68
N LEU A 50 3.52 6.74 0.17
CA LEU A 50 3.59 5.53 -0.67
C LEU A 50 4.42 5.77 -1.94
N ILE A 51 4.28 6.92 -2.60
CA ILE A 51 5.12 7.28 -3.76
C ILE A 51 6.59 7.41 -3.36
N GLY A 52 6.87 8.06 -2.22
CA GLY A 52 8.22 8.19 -1.69
C GLY A 52 8.88 6.84 -1.38
N ILE A 53 8.14 5.90 -0.82
CA ILE A 53 8.60 4.52 -0.60
C ILE A 53 8.91 3.83 -1.92
N GLY A 54 8.04 3.98 -2.93
CA GLY A 54 8.27 3.44 -4.28
C GLY A 54 9.55 3.99 -4.92
N GLU A 55 9.79 5.30 -4.81
CA GLU A 55 10.99 5.95 -5.33
C GLU A 55 12.26 5.43 -4.63
N ALA A 56 12.26 5.37 -3.30
CA ALA A 56 13.37 4.88 -2.50
C ALA A 56 13.72 3.41 -2.82
N ASN A 57 12.73 2.61 -3.23
CA ASN A 57 12.90 1.21 -3.62
C ASN A 57 13.11 1.00 -5.13
N HIS A 58 13.40 2.06 -5.89
CA HIS A 58 13.62 2.00 -7.35
C HIS A 58 12.45 1.41 -8.15
N ALA A 59 11.21 1.58 -7.66
CA ALA A 59 10.01 1.14 -8.36
C ALA A 59 9.73 1.96 -9.63
N PHE A 60 10.35 3.12 -9.78
CA PHE A 60 10.22 4.00 -10.93
C PHE A 60 11.51 4.02 -11.76
N THR A 61 11.40 3.83 -13.08
CA THR A 61 12.56 3.90 -13.98
C THR A 61 12.82 5.31 -14.52
N LYS A 62 11.86 6.24 -14.33
CA LYS A 62 11.93 7.61 -14.82
C LYS A 62 11.46 8.61 -13.76
N GLN A 63 12.32 9.57 -13.45
CA GLN A 63 12.03 10.69 -12.56
C GLN A 63 10.84 11.56 -12.99
N GLY A 64 10.61 11.69 -14.31
CA GLY A 64 9.45 12.41 -14.82
C GLY A 64 8.11 11.76 -14.46
N ILE A 65 8.08 10.43 -14.25
CA ILE A 65 6.87 9.72 -13.85
C ILE A 65 6.57 9.92 -12.37
N VAL A 66 7.60 9.89 -11.52
CA VAL A 66 7.47 10.21 -10.08
C VAL A 66 6.81 11.57 -9.91
N LYS A 67 7.37 12.62 -10.51
CA LYS A 67 6.84 13.99 -10.42
C LYS A 67 5.41 14.12 -10.94
N SER A 68 5.06 13.41 -12.00
CA SER A 68 3.72 13.43 -12.57
C SER A 68 2.70 12.80 -11.62
N ILE A 69 3.07 11.66 -11.01
CA ILE A 69 2.23 10.96 -10.03
C ILE A 69 2.11 11.78 -8.74
N GLU A 70 3.20 12.32 -8.21
CA GLU A 70 3.18 13.21 -7.03
C GLU A 70 2.25 14.42 -7.25
N ALA A 71 2.28 15.03 -8.43
CA ALA A 71 1.41 16.15 -8.75
C ALA A 71 -0.08 15.73 -8.75
N GLN A 72 -0.40 14.53 -9.26
CA GLN A 72 -1.76 13.98 -9.20
C GLN A 72 -2.18 13.67 -7.77
N VAL A 73 -1.30 13.07 -6.97
CA VAL A 73 -1.54 12.79 -5.55
C VAL A 73 -1.83 14.07 -4.78
N GLN A 74 -1.00 15.10 -4.93
CA GLN A 74 -1.23 16.41 -4.30
C GLN A 74 -2.56 17.05 -4.73
N ALA A 75 -2.96 16.86 -6.00
CA ALA A 75 -4.24 17.36 -6.50
C ALA A 75 -5.45 16.59 -5.94
N ILE A 76 -5.30 15.29 -5.65
CA ILE A 76 -6.28 14.45 -4.96
C ILE A 76 -6.38 14.85 -3.49
N GLN A 77 -5.25 15.00 -2.80
CA GLN A 77 -5.22 15.38 -1.38
C GLN A 77 -5.89 16.73 -1.12
N LYS A 78 -5.78 17.68 -2.07
CA LYS A 78 -6.47 18.97 -2.01
C LYS A 78 -7.97 18.89 -2.26
N ASP A 79 -8.40 17.94 -3.08
CA ASP A 79 -9.79 17.82 -3.54
C ASP A 79 -10.07 16.36 -3.88
N LYS A 80 -10.63 15.68 -2.87
CA LYS A 80 -10.74 14.23 -2.74
C LYS A 80 -11.93 13.71 -3.56
N THR A 81 -11.79 13.72 -4.88
CA THR A 81 -12.86 13.32 -5.81
C THR A 81 -12.57 11.98 -6.48
N PRO A 82 -13.59 11.11 -6.70
CA PRO A 82 -13.43 9.85 -7.42
C PRO A 82 -12.80 10.01 -8.80
N ASP A 83 -13.15 11.09 -9.53
CA ASP A 83 -12.62 11.36 -10.87
C ASP A 83 -11.10 11.53 -10.87
N LYS A 84 -10.55 12.20 -9.85
CA LYS A 84 -9.09 12.37 -9.74
C LYS A 84 -8.38 11.08 -9.36
N LEU A 85 -8.97 10.26 -8.48
CA LEU A 85 -8.45 8.93 -8.19
C LEU A 85 -8.46 8.04 -9.44
N ASN A 86 -9.56 8.05 -10.21
CA ASN A 86 -9.67 7.31 -11.45
C ASN A 86 -8.65 7.79 -12.50
N ALA A 87 -8.38 9.09 -12.58
CA ALA A 87 -7.35 9.64 -13.44
C ALA A 87 -5.94 9.15 -13.05
N LEU A 88 -5.64 9.11 -11.74
CA LEU A 88 -4.38 8.55 -11.24
C LEU A 88 -4.28 7.05 -11.53
N LYS A 89 -5.34 6.28 -11.26
CA LYS A 89 -5.43 4.84 -11.56
C LYS A 89 -5.11 4.55 -13.03
N ASN A 90 -5.75 5.27 -13.95
CA ASN A 90 -5.50 5.13 -15.39
C ASN A 90 -4.06 5.47 -15.78
N HIS A 91 -3.47 6.50 -15.16
CA HIS A 91 -2.09 6.87 -15.41
C HIS A 91 -1.12 5.79 -14.93
N ILE A 92 -1.30 5.25 -13.73
CA ILE A 92 -0.49 4.14 -13.19
C ILE A 92 -0.61 2.91 -14.09
N GLN A 93 -1.82 2.54 -14.49
CA GLN A 93 -2.06 1.39 -15.37
C GLN A 93 -1.37 1.56 -16.73
N ALA A 94 -1.32 2.78 -17.27
CA ALA A 94 -0.61 3.05 -18.52
C ALA A 94 0.93 2.94 -18.40
N GLN A 95 1.48 3.15 -17.20
CA GLN A 95 2.92 3.10 -16.91
C GLN A 95 3.42 1.78 -16.32
N LYS A 96 2.50 0.89 -15.91
CA LYS A 96 2.80 -0.46 -15.43
C LYS A 96 3.70 -1.21 -16.41
N GLY A 97 4.80 -1.76 -15.90
CA GLY A 97 5.80 -2.50 -16.68
C GLY A 97 6.65 -1.64 -17.65
N LYS A 98 6.35 -0.34 -17.79
CA LYS A 98 7.09 0.59 -18.67
C LYS A 98 7.99 1.53 -17.90
N SER A 99 7.42 2.19 -16.90
CA SER A 99 8.13 3.18 -16.09
C SER A 99 7.83 3.07 -14.60
N ILE A 100 6.92 2.17 -14.24
CA ILE A 100 6.68 1.65 -12.90
C ILE A 100 6.88 0.14 -12.98
N THR A 101 7.53 -0.47 -11.99
CA THR A 101 7.60 -1.93 -11.89
C THR A 101 6.20 -2.53 -11.78
N GLU A 102 6.02 -3.77 -12.26
CA GLU A 102 4.69 -4.40 -12.26
C GLU A 102 4.15 -4.56 -10.84
N ASP A 103 4.96 -5.12 -9.93
CA ASP A 103 4.58 -5.35 -8.53
C ASP A 103 4.14 -4.05 -7.82
N PHE A 104 4.87 -2.96 -8.01
CA PHE A 104 4.53 -1.69 -7.35
C PHE A 104 3.32 -1.01 -7.99
N ALA A 105 3.15 -1.13 -9.31
CA ALA A 105 1.94 -0.66 -9.97
C ALA A 105 0.70 -1.43 -9.51
N ASP A 106 0.79 -2.75 -9.34
CA ASP A 106 -0.31 -3.56 -8.83
C ASP A 106 -0.68 -3.17 -7.40
N LEU A 107 0.30 -3.00 -6.52
CA LEU A 107 0.09 -2.52 -5.17
C LEU A 107 -0.65 -1.17 -5.16
N LEU A 108 -0.18 -0.19 -5.94
CA LEU A 108 -0.83 1.11 -6.04
C LEU A 108 -2.28 1.01 -6.54
N LEU A 109 -2.55 0.14 -7.50
CA LEU A 109 -3.90 -0.04 -8.05
C LEU A 109 -4.83 -0.69 -7.02
N GLU A 110 -4.35 -1.65 -6.24
CA GLU A 110 -5.09 -2.25 -5.12
C GLU A 110 -5.42 -1.21 -4.03
N ASP A 111 -4.43 -0.39 -3.66
CA ASP A 111 -4.62 0.68 -2.67
C ASP A 111 -5.63 1.74 -3.13
N LEU A 112 -5.56 2.15 -4.40
CA LEU A 112 -6.52 3.10 -4.97
C LEU A 112 -7.93 2.53 -5.04
N GLU A 113 -8.09 1.24 -5.35
CA GLU A 113 -9.39 0.58 -5.33
C GLU A 113 -9.95 0.53 -3.90
N TYR A 114 -9.11 0.19 -2.91
CA TYR A 114 -9.50 0.21 -1.51
C TYR A 114 -9.99 1.59 -1.07
N ILE A 115 -9.26 2.66 -1.42
CA ILE A 115 -9.66 4.03 -1.07
C ILE A 115 -10.99 4.41 -1.74
N LEU A 116 -11.17 4.08 -3.03
CA LEU A 116 -12.41 4.38 -3.76
C LEU A 116 -13.63 3.76 -3.08
N VAL A 117 -13.54 2.50 -2.66
CA VAL A 117 -14.64 1.75 -2.03
C VAL A 117 -14.90 2.16 -0.58
N ASN A 118 -13.88 2.62 0.16
CA ASN A 118 -14.00 2.80 1.62
C ASN A 118 -13.97 4.26 2.09
N GLN A 119 -13.66 5.24 1.23
CA GLN A 119 -13.50 6.65 1.65
C GLN A 119 -14.31 7.65 0.81
N LEU A 120 -14.89 7.23 -0.30
CA LEU A 120 -15.62 8.11 -1.23
C LEU A 120 -17.05 7.64 -1.52
N ASP A 121 -17.53 6.63 -0.78
CA ASP A 121 -18.92 6.13 -0.75
C ASP A 121 -19.76 6.80 0.34
#